data_AF-A0A955B3J3-F1
#
_entry.id   AF-A0A955B3J3-F1
#
_cell.length_a   1.000
_cell.length_b   1.000
_cell.length_c   1.000
_cell.angle_alpha   90.00
_cell.angle_beta   90.00
_cell.angle_gamma   90.00
#
_symmetry.space_group_name_H-M   'P 1'
#
loop_
_entity.id
_entity.type
_entity.pdbx_description
1 polymer ?
#
loop_
_entity_poly.entity_id
_entity_poly.type
_entity_poly.pdbx_seq_one_letter_code
_entity_poly.pdbx_strand_id
1 'polypeptide(L)'
;TPIDHKRQMARYGGGGMGAPGQGFPGPPGNNPDLATAAAGAAARDGRGRSSWIWGREHLTTFNTYGTPNIKIPDIHRNGFGWFAARSQHPGGAQVGLGDGSVRFVADTVDLTTWRALGTRQGGEVLGSF
;
A
#
# COMPACT_ATOMS: atom_id res chain seq x y z
N THR A 1 0.24 -20.02 -10.52
CA THR A 1 -0.75 -19.77 -9.45
C THR A 1 -1.42 -18.43 -9.71
N PRO A 2 -2.75 -18.29 -9.52
CA PRO A 2 -3.43 -17.00 -9.65
C PRO A 2 -2.82 -15.92 -8.76
N ILE A 3 -2.94 -14.64 -9.15
CA ILE A 3 -2.42 -13.52 -8.36
C ILE A 3 -3.25 -13.37 -7.08
N ASP A 4 -2.60 -13.53 -5.93
CA ASP A 4 -3.17 -13.21 -4.62
C ASP A 4 -2.65 -11.84 -4.18
N HIS A 5 -3.42 -10.79 -4.47
CA HIS A 5 -3.08 -9.40 -4.15
C HIS A 5 -2.95 -9.13 -2.63
N LYS A 6 -3.46 -10.01 -1.76
CA LYS A 6 -3.38 -9.83 -0.30
C LYS A 6 -2.10 -10.41 0.30
N ARG A 7 -1.43 -11.33 -0.39
CA ARG A 7 -0.22 -12.03 0.10
C ARG A 7 1.00 -11.81 -0.78
N GLN A 8 0.79 -11.66 -2.09
CA GLN A 8 1.86 -11.46 -3.06
C GLN A 8 2.18 -10.00 -3.23
N MET A 9 3.45 -9.73 -3.53
CA MET A 9 3.96 -8.41 -3.82
C MET A 9 4.67 -8.37 -5.16
N ALA A 10 4.59 -7.21 -5.81
CA ALA A 10 5.35 -6.81 -6.97
C ALA A 10 6.74 -6.32 -6.53
N ARG A 11 7.79 -7.08 -6.86
CA ARG A 11 9.17 -6.77 -6.48
C ARG A 11 9.94 -6.22 -7.66
N TYR A 12 10.55 -5.06 -7.48
CA TYR A 12 11.56 -4.54 -8.39
C TYR A 12 12.97 -5.04 -8.02
N GLY A 13 13.80 -5.29 -9.04
CA GLY A 13 15.19 -5.73 -8.86
C GLY A 13 16.17 -4.62 -8.49
N GLY A 14 17.37 -4.99 -8.06
CA GLY A 14 18.55 -4.11 -7.94
C GLY A 14 18.72 -3.31 -6.62
N GLY A 15 19.97 -2.91 -6.35
CA GLY A 15 20.37 -1.91 -5.35
C GLY A 15 20.58 -0.52 -5.95
N GLY A 16 20.28 0.55 -5.21
CA GLY A 16 20.43 1.95 -5.61
C GLY A 16 19.34 2.51 -6.55
N MET A 17 18.98 3.80 -6.40
CA MET A 17 17.94 4.48 -7.20
C MET A 17 18.29 4.43 -8.70
N GLY A 18 17.34 3.98 -9.54
CA GLY A 18 17.54 3.75 -10.98
C GLY A 18 17.17 4.97 -11.84
N ALA A 19 17.31 4.84 -13.18
CA ALA A 19 17.09 5.91 -14.17
C ALA A 19 15.62 6.32 -14.39
N PRO A 20 15.34 7.54 -14.92
CA PRO A 20 13.99 8.11 -15.08
C PRO A 20 13.02 7.21 -15.87
N GLY A 21 11.76 7.14 -15.43
CA GLY A 21 10.69 6.34 -16.06
C GLY A 21 10.40 4.97 -15.42
N GLN A 22 11.20 4.53 -14.45
CA GLN A 22 11.09 3.22 -13.80
C GLN A 22 10.43 3.26 -12.40
N GLY A 23 9.30 3.97 -12.18
CA GLY A 23 8.47 3.90 -10.94
C GLY A 23 9.11 4.17 -9.55
N PHE A 24 10.44 4.24 -9.46
CA PHE A 24 11.34 4.47 -8.35
C PHE A 24 12.53 5.43 -8.70
N PRO A 25 12.51 6.33 -9.71
CA PRO A 25 13.70 7.12 -10.06
C PRO A 25 13.58 8.61 -9.71
N GLY A 26 12.77 8.96 -8.72
CA GLY A 26 12.71 10.31 -8.17
C GLY A 26 12.84 10.27 -6.65
N PRO A 27 13.24 11.39 -6.00
CA PRO A 27 13.07 11.57 -4.56
C PRO A 27 11.66 11.13 -4.14
N PRO A 28 11.45 10.71 -2.87
CA PRO A 28 10.19 10.10 -2.45
C PRO A 28 9.02 11.04 -2.76
N GLY A 29 8.22 10.75 -3.79
CA GLY A 29 7.18 11.72 -4.19
C GLY A 29 6.47 11.56 -5.53
N ASN A 30 6.88 10.68 -6.44
CA ASN A 30 6.02 10.41 -7.61
C ASN A 30 4.95 9.40 -7.23
N ASN A 31 3.69 9.77 -7.47
CA ASN A 31 2.49 8.94 -7.26
C ASN A 31 2.19 8.16 -8.57
N PRO A 32 2.71 6.93 -8.79
CA PRO A 32 2.49 6.20 -10.02
C PRO A 32 1.08 5.61 -10.10
N ASP A 33 0.63 5.33 -11.31
CA ASP A 33 -0.43 4.34 -11.48
C ASP A 33 0.05 2.97 -10.99
N LEU A 34 -0.63 2.41 -9.97
CA LEU A 34 -0.20 1.18 -9.33
C LEU A 34 -0.33 -0.02 -10.26
N ALA A 35 -1.30 -0.04 -11.19
CA ALA A 35 -1.49 -1.17 -12.08
C ALA A 35 -0.30 -1.28 -13.04
N THR A 36 0.11 -0.14 -13.60
CA THR A 36 1.29 -0.01 -14.46
C THR A 36 2.57 -0.38 -13.72
N ALA A 37 2.77 0.15 -12.51
CA ALA A 37 3.93 -0.18 -11.69
C ALA A 37 3.95 -1.66 -11.28
N ALA A 38 2.81 -2.25 -10.94
CA ALA A 38 2.75 -3.67 -10.63
C ALA A 38 3.08 -4.52 -11.87
N ALA A 39 2.61 -4.14 -13.06
CA ALA A 39 2.92 -4.86 -14.30
C ALA A 39 4.40 -4.79 -14.67
N GLY A 40 5.08 -3.67 -14.39
CA GLY A 40 6.49 -3.45 -14.69
C GLY A 40 7.49 -4.07 -13.71
N ALA A 41 7.04 -4.76 -12.66
CA ALA A 41 7.93 -5.32 -11.65
C ALA A 41 8.75 -6.52 -12.16
N ALA A 42 10.00 -6.62 -11.73
CA ALA A 42 10.95 -7.66 -12.16
C ALA A 42 10.57 -9.06 -11.67
N ALA A 43 9.88 -9.17 -10.53
CA ALA A 43 9.46 -10.45 -9.96
C ALA A 43 8.20 -10.31 -9.09
N ARG A 44 7.65 -11.44 -8.68
CA ARG A 44 6.65 -11.56 -7.63
C ARG A 44 7.24 -12.32 -6.44
N ASP A 45 6.96 -11.87 -5.22
CA ASP A 45 7.30 -12.63 -4.01
C ASP A 45 6.12 -12.68 -3.03
N GLY A 46 6.16 -13.64 -2.10
CA GLY A 46 5.13 -13.84 -1.08
C GLY A 46 5.47 -13.17 0.26
N ARG A 47 6.22 -12.06 0.22
CA ARG A 47 6.72 -11.41 1.44
C ARG A 47 5.72 -10.47 2.09
N GLY A 48 4.55 -10.24 1.51
CA GLY A 48 3.58 -9.30 2.07
C GLY A 48 3.08 -9.78 3.43
N ARG A 49 3.37 -9.01 4.50
CA ARG A 49 2.94 -9.32 5.88
C ARG A 49 3.27 -10.75 6.32
N SER A 50 4.39 -11.30 5.82
CA SER A 50 4.77 -12.69 6.07
C SER A 50 5.45 -12.92 7.42
N SER A 51 5.81 -11.87 8.16
CA SER A 51 6.48 -11.96 9.45
C SER A 51 6.10 -10.77 10.33
N TRP A 52 5.78 -11.03 11.59
CA TRP A 52 5.51 -9.97 12.59
C TRP A 52 6.78 -9.56 13.35
N ILE A 53 7.77 -10.45 13.42
CA ILE A 53 9.01 -10.25 14.19
C ILE A 53 10.06 -9.47 13.39
N TRP A 54 9.96 -9.48 12.06
CA TRP A 54 10.85 -8.69 11.20
C TRP A 54 10.18 -7.34 10.90
N GLY A 55 10.65 -6.29 11.55
CA GLY A 55 10.11 -4.92 11.45
C GLY A 55 10.36 -4.20 10.12
N ARG A 56 10.34 -4.92 8.98
CA ARG A 56 10.38 -4.25 7.67
C ARG A 56 9.02 -3.66 7.35
N GLU A 57 9.03 -2.60 6.58
CA GLU A 57 7.89 -1.76 6.26
C GLU A 57 6.74 -2.58 5.63
N HIS A 58 7.03 -3.39 4.61
CA HIS A 58 6.03 -4.25 3.96
C HIS A 58 5.54 -5.44 4.80
N LEU A 59 6.08 -5.62 6.00
CA LEU A 59 5.73 -6.72 6.89
C LEU A 59 4.77 -6.26 8.00
N THR A 60 5.02 -5.08 8.57
CA THR A 60 4.28 -4.58 9.73
C THR A 60 3.57 -3.25 9.51
N THR A 61 3.73 -2.61 8.35
CA THR A 61 3.13 -1.29 8.06
C THR A 61 2.31 -1.27 6.77
N PHE A 62 1.56 -0.19 6.59
CA PHE A 62 0.83 0.12 5.37
C PHE A 62 0.79 1.65 5.15
N ASN A 63 0.32 2.08 3.98
CA ASN A 63 0.01 3.47 3.67
C ASN A 63 -1.37 3.59 3.00
N THR A 64 -1.90 4.80 2.97
CA THR A 64 -3.25 5.10 2.45
C THR A 64 -3.27 5.39 0.95
N TYR A 65 -2.21 5.02 0.21
CA TYR A 65 -2.11 5.36 -1.20
C TYR A 65 -3.20 4.72 -2.05
N GLY A 66 -3.50 3.44 -1.80
CA GLY A 66 -4.60 2.70 -2.42
C GLY A 66 -5.66 2.37 -1.38
N THR A 67 -6.88 2.11 -1.83
CA THR A 67 -7.97 1.66 -0.96
C THR A 67 -7.64 0.34 -0.24
N PRO A 68 -8.33 0.02 0.87
CA PRO A 68 -8.23 -1.29 1.49
C PRO A 68 -8.44 -2.42 0.46
N ASN A 69 -7.63 -3.48 0.58
CA ASN A 69 -7.69 -4.68 -0.26
C ASN A 69 -7.75 -4.44 -1.78
N ILE A 70 -7.17 -3.34 -2.28
CA ILE A 70 -7.09 -3.02 -3.71
C ILE A 70 -6.63 -4.23 -4.53
N LYS A 71 -7.20 -4.47 -5.72
CA LYS A 71 -6.92 -5.69 -6.52
C LYS A 71 -5.55 -5.70 -7.22
N ILE A 72 -4.67 -4.81 -6.80
CA ILE A 72 -3.30 -4.69 -7.27
C ILE A 72 -2.39 -5.20 -6.15
N PRO A 73 -1.41 -6.09 -6.40
CA PRO A 73 -0.47 -6.51 -5.37
C PRO A 73 0.35 -5.33 -4.85
N ASP A 74 0.74 -5.37 -3.58
CA ASP A 74 1.62 -4.34 -3.02
C ASP A 74 2.93 -4.28 -3.80
N ILE A 75 3.48 -3.08 -3.96
CA ILE A 75 4.67 -2.87 -4.79
C ILE A 75 5.81 -2.49 -3.87
N HIS A 76 6.96 -3.15 -3.99
CA HIS A 76 8.11 -2.86 -3.14
C HIS A 76 9.44 -2.93 -3.85
N ARG A 77 10.36 -2.14 -3.28
CA ARG A 77 11.79 -2.16 -3.59
C ARG A 77 12.57 -1.81 -2.33
N ASN A 78 13.39 -2.73 -1.84
CA ASN A 78 14.31 -2.51 -0.71
C ASN A 78 13.67 -1.89 0.55
N GLY A 79 12.40 -2.19 0.84
CA GLY A 79 11.67 -1.64 2.01
C GLY A 79 10.79 -0.42 1.69
N PHE A 80 10.94 0.17 0.50
CA PHE A 80 10.10 1.28 0.04
C PHE A 80 8.98 0.76 -0.86
N GLY A 81 7.84 1.44 -0.86
CA GLY A 81 6.78 1.12 -1.81
C GLY A 81 5.38 1.54 -1.39
N TRP A 82 4.40 0.93 -2.06
CA TRP A 82 2.98 1.16 -1.85
C TRP A 82 2.37 -0.08 -1.24
N PHE A 83 2.00 0.04 0.03
CA PHE A 83 1.53 -1.05 0.85
C PHE A 83 0.10 -0.71 1.24
N ALA A 84 -0.91 -1.31 0.60
CA ALA A 84 -2.29 -1.02 0.97
C ALA A 84 -2.63 -1.62 2.34
N ALA A 85 -3.68 -1.11 2.99
CA ALA A 85 -4.29 -1.82 4.11
C ALA A 85 -4.83 -3.17 3.60
N ARG A 86 -4.29 -4.29 4.10
CA ARG A 86 -4.72 -5.65 3.71
C ARG A 86 -5.38 -6.34 4.89
N SER A 87 -6.52 -6.95 4.61
CA SER A 87 -7.27 -7.77 5.56
C SER A 87 -7.94 -8.93 4.84
N GLN A 88 -8.18 -10.02 5.57
CA GLN A 88 -9.01 -11.13 5.07
C GLN A 88 -10.50 -10.89 5.30
N HIS A 89 -10.89 -9.83 5.99
CA HIS A 89 -12.30 -9.46 6.14
C HIS A 89 -12.92 -9.17 4.76
N PRO A 90 -14.14 -9.67 4.48
CA PRO A 90 -14.86 -9.35 3.26
C PRO A 90 -15.18 -7.85 3.19
N GLY A 91 -14.88 -7.23 2.04
CA GLY A 91 -15.33 -5.87 1.73
C GLY A 91 -14.61 -4.73 2.45
N GLY A 92 -13.57 -4.99 3.26
CA GLY A 92 -12.85 -3.91 3.94
C GLY A 92 -11.74 -4.36 4.89
N ALA A 93 -11.28 -3.43 5.72
CA ALA A 93 -10.31 -3.68 6.77
C ALA A 93 -10.68 -2.90 8.06
N GLN A 94 -10.41 -3.52 9.21
CA GLN A 94 -10.43 -2.80 10.50
C GLN A 94 -9.17 -1.94 10.59
N VAL A 95 -9.33 -0.65 10.87
CA VAL A 95 -8.23 0.32 10.95
C VAL A 95 -8.34 1.08 12.26
N GLY A 96 -7.21 1.19 12.96
CA GLY A 96 -7.06 2.08 14.12
C GLY A 96 -6.75 3.51 13.68
N LEU A 97 -7.45 4.48 14.26
CA LEU A 97 -7.25 5.90 14.02
C LEU A 97 -6.33 6.50 15.09
N GLY A 98 -5.77 7.69 14.79
CA GLY A 98 -4.85 8.38 15.70
C GLY A 98 -5.46 8.79 17.05
N ASP A 99 -6.78 8.82 17.15
CA ASP A 99 -7.54 9.08 18.39
C ASP A 99 -7.79 7.81 19.23
N GLY A 100 -7.31 6.65 18.80
CA GLY A 100 -7.49 5.36 19.46
C GLY A 100 -8.80 4.64 19.11
N SER A 101 -9.69 5.24 18.31
CA SER A 101 -10.87 4.56 17.83
C SER A 101 -10.52 3.55 16.72
N VAL A 102 -11.33 2.49 16.60
CA VAL A 102 -11.21 1.49 15.54
C VAL A 102 -12.45 1.53 14.68
N ARG A 103 -12.27 1.60 13.36
CA ARG A 103 -13.36 1.64 12.39
C ARG A 103 -13.16 0.62 11.28
N PHE A 104 -14.27 0.12 10.77
CA PHE A 104 -14.28 -0.70 9.56
C PHE A 104 -14.29 0.24 8.35
N VAL A 105 -13.26 0.16 7.52
CA VAL A 105 -13.15 0.96 6.28
C VAL A 105 -13.37 0.04 5.09
N ALA A 106 -14.35 0.38 4.25
CA ALA A 106 -14.71 -0.42 3.09
C ALA A 106 -13.65 -0.36 1.98
N ASP A 107 -13.55 -1.42 1.17
CA ASP A 107 -12.72 -1.48 -0.04
C ASP A 107 -13.13 -0.40 -1.07
N THR A 108 -14.38 0.06 -0.98
CA THR A 108 -15.02 1.06 -1.86
C THR A 108 -14.98 2.48 -1.29
N VAL A 109 -14.24 2.72 -0.19
CA VAL A 109 -14.06 4.06 0.38
C VAL A 109 -13.58 5.03 -0.71
N ASP A 110 -14.08 6.25 -0.68
CA ASP A 110 -13.57 7.30 -1.54
C ASP A 110 -12.07 7.50 -1.30
N LEU A 111 -11.29 7.47 -2.38
CA LEU A 111 -9.84 7.45 -2.29
C LEU A 111 -9.27 8.76 -1.74
N THR A 112 -9.95 9.89 -1.99
CA THR A 112 -9.56 11.19 -1.45
C THR A 112 -9.73 11.19 0.06
N THR A 113 -10.88 10.71 0.55
CA THR A 113 -11.19 10.57 1.97
C THR A 113 -10.23 9.63 2.68
N TRP A 114 -9.93 8.47 2.07
CA TRP A 114 -8.98 7.52 2.63
C TRP A 114 -7.55 8.05 2.73
N ARG A 115 -7.10 8.79 1.70
CA ARG A 115 -5.78 9.42 1.72
C ARG A 115 -5.71 10.51 2.77
N ALA A 116 -6.75 11.34 2.89
CA ALA A 116 -6.87 12.38 3.89
C ALA A 116 -6.73 11.83 5.32
N LEU A 117 -7.38 10.70 5.63
CA LEU A 117 -7.24 10.00 6.92
C LEU A 117 -5.80 9.60 7.27
N GLY A 118 -4.96 9.37 6.27
CA GLY A 118 -3.55 9.02 6.45
C GLY A 118 -2.64 10.24 6.67
N THR A 119 -3.13 11.47 6.53
CA THR A 119 -2.32 12.68 6.68
C THR A 119 -2.57 13.34 8.03
N ARG A 120 -1.50 13.91 8.62
CA ARG A 120 -1.60 14.72 9.85
C ARG A 120 -1.87 16.21 9.56
N GLN A 121 -1.59 16.66 8.33
CA GLN A 121 -1.59 18.08 7.95
C GLN A 121 -2.74 18.46 7.00
N GLY A 122 -3.56 17.49 6.57
CA GLY A 122 -4.74 17.77 5.76
C GLY A 122 -5.85 18.32 6.64
N GLY A 123 -6.07 19.64 6.61
CA GLY A 123 -7.17 20.31 7.31
C GLY A 123 -8.56 19.95 6.78
N GLU A 124 -8.73 18.72 6.31
CA GLU A 124 -9.96 18.21 5.72
C GLU A 124 -10.97 17.87 6.83
N VAL A 125 -12.15 18.47 6.76
CA VAL A 125 -13.30 18.00 7.52
C VAL A 125 -13.85 16.77 6.80
N LEU A 126 -13.54 15.59 7.33
CA LEU A 126 -13.99 14.35 6.73
C LEU A 126 -15.44 14.04 7.11
N GLY A 127 -16.21 13.60 6.12
CA GLY A 127 -17.53 13.03 6.31
C GLY A 127 -17.47 11.63 6.93
N SER A 128 -18.55 10.86 6.81
CA SER A 128 -18.54 9.44 7.16
C SER A 128 -17.69 8.62 6.19
N PHE A 129 -16.93 7.66 6.69
CA PHE A 129 -16.04 6.76 5.95
C PHE A 129 -16.02 5.36 6.56
#